data_AF-A0A0F4LRD0-F1
#
_entry.id   AF-A0A0F4LRD0-F1
#
_cell.length_a   1.000
_cell.length_b   1.000
_cell.length_c   1.000
_cell.angle_alpha   90.00
_cell.angle_beta   90.00
_cell.angle_gamma   90.00
#
_symmetry.space_group_name_H-M   'P 1'
#
loop_
_entity.id
_entity.type
_entity.pdbx_description
1 polymer ?
#
loop_
_entity_poly.entity_id
_entity_poly.type
_entity_poly.pdbx_seq_one_letter_code
_entity_poly.pdbx_strand_id
1 'polypeptide(L)' 'MSLEVNLFTAVIVLIVGLYDMAYAFNRRYKSKKGGFGPFMVLGIIFTIFGIYLLIRYWMG' A
#
# COMPACT_ATOMS: atom_id res chain seq x y z
N MET A 1 14.50 13.04 17.87
CA MET A 1 13.28 12.22 17.71
C MET A 1 13.71 10.87 17.18
N SER A 2 13.79 9.84 18.03
CA SER A 2 13.93 8.46 17.55
C SER A 2 12.63 8.11 16.85
N LEU A 3 12.65 8.00 15.52
CA LEU A 3 11.51 7.49 14.78
C LEU A 3 11.46 5.98 15.03
N GLU A 4 10.97 5.58 16.20
CA GLU A 4 10.60 4.19 16.46
C GLU A 4 9.52 3.82 15.43
N VAL A 5 9.94 3.08 14.42
CA VAL A 5 9.03 2.60 13.39
C VAL A 5 8.15 1.55 14.06
N ASN A 6 6.95 1.95 14.45
CA ASN A 6 6.01 1.03 15.09
C ASN A 6 5.55 -0.01 14.06
N LEU A 7 5.82 -1.29 14.33
CA LEU A 7 5.41 -2.43 13.50
C LEU A 7 3.92 -2.35 13.12
N PHE A 8 3.08 -1.86 14.03
CA PHE A 8 1.65 -1.63 13.77
C PHE A 8 1.41 -0.69 12.59
N THR A 9 2.15 0.40 12.49
CA THR A 9 2.04 1.36 11.38
C THR A 9 2.42 0.71 10.06
N ALA A 10 3.50 -0.07 10.03
CA ALA A 10 3.93 -0.79 8.83
C ALA A 10 2.86 -1.78 8.33
N VAL A 11 2.25 -2.53 9.26
CA VAL A 11 1.18 -3.49 8.95
C VAL A 11 -0.08 -2.79 8.45
N ILE A 12 -0.53 -1.72 9.11
CA ILE A 12 -1.72 -0.95 8.68
C ILE A 12 -1.51 -0.38 7.27
N VAL A 13 -0.34 0.21 7.01
CA VAL A 13 0.00 0.78 5.69
C VAL A 13 -0.02 -0.30 4.60
N LEU A 14 0.50 -1.50 4.88
CA LEU A 14 0.43 -2.63 3.96
C LEU A 14 -1.00 -3.07 3.66
N ILE A 15 -1.83 -3.21 4.70
CA ILE A 15 -3.24 -3.61 4.54
C ILE A 15 -3.99 -2.59 3.67
N VAL A 16 -3.80 -1.29 3.92
CA VAL A 16 -4.43 -0.22 3.14
C VAL A 16 -3.93 -0.23 1.69
N GLY A 17 -2.62 -0.37 1.46
CA GLY A 17 -2.05 -0.43 0.11
C GLY A 17 -2.57 -1.60 -0.72
N LEU A 18 -2.65 -2.79 -0.12
CA LEU A 18 -3.24 -3.98 -0.74
C LEU A 18 -4.74 -3.80 -1.00
N TYR A 19 -5.48 -3.18 -0.08
CA TYR A 19 -6.91 -2.91 -0.22
C TYR A 19 -7.19 -1.94 -1.38
N ASP A 20 -6.44 -0.85 -1.48
CA ASP A 20 -6.56 0.12 -2.58
C ASP A 20 -6.27 -0.52 -3.94
N MET A 21 -5.27 -1.40 -3.98
CA MET A 21 -4.93 -2.15 -5.19
C MET A 21 -6.05 -3.13 -5.56
N ALA A 22 -6.57 -3.89 -4.60
CA ALA A 22 -7.69 -4.82 -4.80
C ALA A 22 -8.96 -4.09 -5.28
N TYR A 23 -9.25 -2.93 -4.69
CA TYR A 23 -10.36 -2.08 -5.11
C TYR A 23 -10.18 -1.58 -6.55
N ALA A 24 -8.96 -1.14 -6.90
CA ALA A 24 -8.64 -0.69 -8.25
C ALA A 24 -8.77 -1.82 -9.29
N PHE A 25 -8.33 -3.04 -8.94
CA PHE A 25 -8.51 -4.23 -9.80
C PHE A 25 -9.97 -4.60 -9.99
N ASN A 26 -10.78 -4.60 -8.92
CA ASN A 26 -12.21 -4.89 -9.01
C ASN A 26 -12.95 -3.83 -9.84
N ARG A 27 -12.54 -2.56 -9.73
CA ARG A 27 -13.08 -1.47 -10.55
C ARG A 27 -12.69 -1.60 -12.02
N ARG A 28 -11.46 -2.03 -12.34
CA ARG A 28 -11.02 -2.35 -13.72
C ARG A 28 -11.82 -3.52 -14.29
N TYR A 29 -12.13 -4.52 -13.48
CA TYR A 29 -12.92 -5.67 -13.91
C TYR A 29 -14.38 -5.28 -14.24
N LYS A 30 -15.01 -4.43 -13.41
CA LYS A 30 -16.38 -3.94 -13.65
C LYS A 30 -16.49 -2.84 -14.72
N SER A 31 -15.46 -2.01 -14.88
CA SER A 31 -15.44 -0.92 -15.86
C SER A 31 -14.50 -1.28 -17.00
N LYS A 32 -15.05 -1.67 -18.16
CA LYS A 32 -14.30 -1.96 -19.41
C LYS A 32 -13.41 -0.81 -19.92
N LYS A 33 -13.33 0.32 -19.22
CA LYS A 33 -12.39 1.41 -19.46
C LYS A 33 -11.06 1.08 -18.76
N GLY A 34 -10.13 0.49 -19.51
CA GLY A 34 -8.81 -0.01 -19.06
C GLY A 34 -7.80 1.05 -18.59
N GLY A 35 -8.24 2.12 -17.92
CA GLY A 35 -7.35 3.12 -17.33
C GLY A 35 -6.69 2.62 -16.06
N PHE A 36 -5.43 2.99 -15.82
CA PHE A 36 -4.85 2.96 -14.47
C PHE A 36 -5.58 4.00 -13.63
N GLY A 37 -6.47 3.53 -12.75
CA GLY A 37 -7.15 4.41 -11.82
C GLY A 37 -6.18 4.96 -10.78
N PRO A 38 -6.38 6.19 -10.27
CA PRO A 38 -5.52 6.78 -9.24
C PRO A 38 -5.38 5.88 -8.00
N PHE A 39 -6.41 5.10 -7.68
CA PHE A 39 -6.39 4.09 -6.60
C PHE A 39 -5.33 2.98 -6.80
N MET A 40 -5.03 2.59 -8.05
CA MET A 40 -4.01 1.57 -8.30
C MET A 40 -2.60 2.11 -8.02
N VAL A 41 -2.35 3.36 -8.43
CA VAL A 41 -1.07 4.03 -8.20
C VAL A 41 -0.88 4.32 -6.70
N LEU A 42 -1.91 4.80 -6.02
CA LEU A 42 -1.88 5.02 -4.57
C LEU A 42 -1.63 3.71 -3.81
N GLY A 43 -2.32 2.63 -4.17
CA GLY A 43 -2.11 1.31 -3.57
C GLY A 43 -0.67 0.81 -3.72
N ILE A 44 -0.06 1.00 -4.90
CA ILE A 44 1.36 0.63 -5.14
C ILE A 44 2.29 1.43 -4.24
N ILE A 45 2.09 2.76 -4.16
CA ILE A 45 2.91 3.64 -3.32
C ILE A 45 2.81 3.22 -1.84
N PHE A 46 1.59 3.01 -1.33
CA PHE A 46 1.38 2.57 0.05
C PHE A 46 1.98 1.19 0.32
N THR A 47 1.91 0.27 -0.64
CA THR A 47 2.49 -1.07 -0.49
C THR A 47 4.02 -1.01 -0.41
N ILE A 48 4.67 -0.26 -1.31
CA ILE A 48 6.12 -0.06 -1.29
C ILE A 48 6.56 0.62 0.02
N PHE A 49 5.81 1.63 0.45
CA PHE A 49 6.10 2.35 1.69
C PHE A 49 5.94 1.45 2.93
N GLY A 50 4.90 0.61 2.97
CA GLY A 50 4.71 -0.38 4.04
C GLY A 50 5.82 -1.42 4.11
N ILE A 51 6.29 -1.92 2.96
CA ILE A 51 7.45 -2.83 2.88
C ILE A 51 8.71 -2.13 3.39
N TYR A 52 8.94 -0.88 2.97
CA TYR A 52 10.09 -0.10 3.43
C TYR A 52 10.10 0.08 4.96
N LEU A 53 8.95 0.38 5.56
CA LEU A 53 8.81 0.50 7.01
C LEU A 53 9.10 -0.84 7.73
N LEU A 54 8.66 -1.97 7.16
CA LEU A 54 8.94 -3.30 7.68
C LEU A 54 10.43 -3.64 7.65
N ILE A 55 11.10 -3.34 6.54
CA ILE A 55 12.55 -3.55 6.40
C ILE A 55 13.30 -2.68 7.41
N ARG A 56 12.90 -1.41 7.57
CA ARG A 56 13.50 -0.50 8.57
C ARG A 56 13.29 -0.96 10.00
N TYR A 57 12.14 -1.56 10.31
CA TYR A 57 11.89 -2.16 11.62
C TYR A 57 12.78 -3.38 11.88
N TRP A 58 13.02 -4.20 10.85
CA TRP A 58 13.83 -5.42 11.00
C TRP A 58 15.34 -5.17 11.00
N MET A 59 15.80 -4.08 10.36
CA MET A 59 17.21 -3.65 10.32
C MET A 59 17.59 -2.67 11.44
N GLY A 60 16.63 -2.22 12.24
CA GLY A 60 16.84 -1.38 13.42
C GLY A 60 17.00 -2.22 14.68
#